data_AF-A0A2U9QK60-F1
#
_entry.id   AF-A0A2U9QK60-F1
#
_cell.length_a   1.000
_cell.length_b   1.000
_cell.length_c   1.000
_cell.angle_alpha   90.00
_cell.angle_beta   90.00
_cell.angle_gamma   90.00
#
_symmetry.space_group_name_H-M   'P 1'
#
loop_
_entity.id
_entity.type
_entity.pdbx_description
1 polymer ?
#
loop_
_entity_poly.entity_id
_entity_poly.type
_entity_poly.pdbx_seq_one_letter_code
_entity_poly.pdbx_strand_id
1 'polypeptide(L)'
;GATVITNLLSAVPYFGETLVLWLWGGFAVDNPTLTRFFTLHFLLPFILSALIIIHLVFLHETGSSNPLGLPMNNDKIPFYPYFLVKDLLGYIMFLFLFLILIMYKPYLLNDPDNFVPANPLNTPLHIQ
;
A
#
# COMPACT_ATOMS: atom_id res chain seq x y z
N GLY A 1 11.72 -5.34 -10.43
CA GLY A 1 10.60 -4.45 -10.07
C GLY A 1 10.81 -3.00 -10.52
N ALA A 2 11.59 -2.21 -9.76
CA ALA A 2 11.67 -0.75 -9.93
C ALA A 2 11.82 -0.28 -11.38
N THR A 3 12.81 -0.79 -12.12
CA THR A 3 13.08 -0.42 -13.52
C THR A 3 11.86 -0.56 -14.43
N VAL A 4 11.15 -1.70 -14.34
CA VAL A 4 9.99 -2.00 -15.20
C VAL A 4 8.84 -1.05 -14.87
N ILE A 5 8.51 -0.88 -13.58
CA ILE A 5 7.38 -0.06 -13.15
C ILE A 5 7.59 1.41 -13.51
N THR A 6 8.78 1.96 -13.24
CA THR A 6 9.07 3.36 -13.57
C THR A 6 9.11 3.60 -15.07
N ASN A 7 9.55 2.61 -15.86
CA ASN A 7 9.55 2.70 -17.32
C ASN A 7 8.15 2.78 -17.92
N LEU A 8 7.09 2.43 -17.20
CA LEU A 8 5.73 2.65 -17.71
C LEU A 8 5.45 4.14 -17.99
N LEU A 9 6.14 5.07 -17.31
CA LEU A 9 6.03 6.50 -17.59
C LEU A 9 6.58 6.87 -18.97
N SER A 10 7.47 6.07 -19.56
CA SER A 10 8.02 6.33 -20.90
C SER A 10 6.93 6.26 -21.99
N ALA A 11 5.79 5.62 -21.70
CA ALA A 11 4.66 5.55 -22.61
C ALA A 11 3.90 6.88 -22.76
N VAL A 12 4.18 7.89 -21.93
CA VAL A 12 3.59 9.23 -22.06
C VAL A 12 4.17 9.94 -23.29
N PRO A 13 3.36 10.35 -24.28
CA PRO A 13 3.86 11.02 -25.48
C PRO A 13 4.63 12.31 -25.14
N TYR A 14 5.69 12.57 -25.89
CA TYR A 14 6.57 13.76 -25.81
C TYR A 14 7.39 13.91 -24.52
N PHE A 15 6.85 13.52 -23.36
CA PHE A 15 7.48 13.74 -22.05
C PHE A 15 7.90 12.45 -21.33
N GLY A 16 7.54 11.28 -21.83
CA GLY A 16 7.73 10.03 -21.10
C GLY A 16 9.18 9.77 -20.72
N GLU A 17 10.11 9.86 -21.68
CA GLU A 17 11.54 9.63 -21.41
C GLU A 17 12.11 10.63 -20.40
N THR A 18 11.72 11.91 -20.49
CA THR A 18 12.20 12.93 -19.55
C THR A 18 11.64 12.71 -18.14
N LEU A 19 10.41 12.24 -18.01
CA LEU A 19 9.81 11.86 -16.72
C LEU A 19 10.54 10.68 -16.06
N VAL A 20 10.92 9.66 -16.84
CA VAL A 20 11.67 8.50 -16.33
C VAL A 20 13.04 8.92 -15.84
N LEU A 21 13.82 9.65 -16.65
CA LEU A 21 15.15 10.12 -16.28
C LEU A 21 15.09 11.07 -15.06
N TRP A 22 14.07 11.94 -15.02
CA TRP A 22 13.83 12.80 -13.88
C TRP A 22 13.50 12.00 -12.63
N LEU A 23 12.69 10.94 -12.72
CA LEU A 23 12.34 10.10 -11.58
C LEU A 23 13.55 9.34 -11.05
N TRP A 24 14.37 8.79 -11.94
CA TRP A 24 15.60 8.08 -11.56
C TRP A 24 16.67 9.00 -11.02
N GLY A 25 16.74 10.26 -11.50
CA GLY A 25 17.85 11.16 -11.20
C GLY A 25 19.15 10.74 -11.89
N GLY A 26 19.03 10.03 -13.03
CA GLY A 26 20.13 9.43 -13.77
C GLY A 26 19.61 8.61 -14.95
N PHE A 27 20.50 7.87 -15.63
CA PHE A 27 20.15 7.07 -16.82
C PHE A 27 19.61 5.66 -16.50
N ALA A 28 19.68 5.25 -15.24
CA ALA A 28 19.17 3.98 -14.76
C ALA A 28 18.76 4.10 -13.29
N VAL A 29 18.07 3.09 -12.76
CA VAL A 29 17.80 2.97 -11.33
C VAL A 29 19.11 2.74 -10.58
N ASP A 30 19.51 3.71 -9.76
CA ASP A 30 20.75 3.66 -8.97
C ASP A 30 20.57 4.42 -7.64
N ASN A 31 21.65 4.74 -6.94
CA ASN A 31 21.67 5.40 -5.63
C ASN A 31 20.80 6.69 -5.54
N PRO A 32 20.79 7.61 -6.54
CA PRO A 32 19.89 8.75 -6.52
C PRO A 32 18.41 8.35 -6.49
N THR A 33 18.05 7.25 -7.15
CA THR A 33 16.69 6.71 -7.14
C THR A 33 16.35 6.13 -5.77
N LEU A 34 17.24 5.31 -5.20
CA LEU A 34 17.01 4.64 -3.91
C LEU A 34 16.85 5.63 -2.75
N THR A 35 17.70 6.65 -2.69
CA THR A 35 17.62 7.71 -1.66
C THR A 35 16.29 8.46 -1.73
N ARG A 36 15.80 8.78 -2.94
CA ARG A 36 14.49 9.41 -3.14
C ARG A 36 13.33 8.46 -2.83
N PHE A 37 13.44 7.19 -3.21
CA PHE A 37 12.40 6.22 -2.92
C PHE A 37 12.25 6.02 -1.41
N PHE A 38 13.36 6.02 -0.66
CA PHE A 38 13.30 5.98 0.80
C PHE A 38 12.60 7.21 1.39
N THR A 39 12.95 8.43 0.95
CA THR A 39 12.31 9.64 1.47
C THR A 39 10.82 9.71 1.14
N LEU A 40 10.43 9.29 -0.08
CA LEU A 40 9.03 9.21 -0.49
C LEU A 40 8.29 8.10 0.28
N HIS A 41 8.87 6.91 0.42
CA HIS A 41 8.29 5.82 1.19
C HIS A 41 8.05 6.22 2.65
N PHE A 42 8.94 7.01 3.25
CA PHE A 42 8.76 7.55 4.59
C PHE A 42 7.62 8.57 4.65
N LEU A 43 7.52 9.47 3.67
CA LEU A 43 6.53 10.56 3.66
C LEU A 43 5.10 10.08 3.36
N LEU A 44 4.94 9.16 2.40
CA LEU A 44 3.63 8.75 1.88
C LEU A 44 2.66 8.18 2.95
N PRO A 45 3.09 7.37 3.94
CA PRO A 45 2.22 6.93 5.03
C PRO A 45 1.58 8.06 5.81
N PHE A 46 2.28 9.20 6.00
CA PHE A 46 1.71 10.36 6.69
C PHE A 46 0.65 11.06 5.83
N ILE A 47 0.91 11.21 4.53
CA ILE A 47 -0.09 11.73 3.59
C ILE A 47 -1.32 10.80 3.59
N LEU A 48 -1.12 9.48 3.60
CA LEU A 48 -2.20 8.51 3.68
C LEU A 48 -3.01 8.66 4.97
N SER A 49 -2.38 8.88 6.13
CA SER A 49 -3.09 9.14 7.38
C SER A 49 -4.00 10.37 7.32
N ALA A 50 -3.55 11.45 6.66
CA ALA A 50 -4.38 12.63 6.43
C ALA A 50 -5.57 12.33 5.51
N LEU A 51 -5.36 11.55 4.45
CA LEU A 51 -6.42 11.09 3.56
C LEU A 51 -7.44 10.20 4.29
N ILE A 52 -7.01 9.36 5.23
CA ILE A 52 -7.90 8.54 6.07
C ILE A 52 -8.80 9.43 6.92
N ILE A 53 -8.28 10.51 7.51
CA ILE A 53 -9.10 11.45 8.29
C ILE A 53 -10.14 12.13 7.39
N ILE A 54 -9.74 12.62 6.22
CA ILE A 54 -10.66 13.23 5.25
C ILE A 54 -11.74 12.24 4.84
N HIS A 55 -11.36 10.99 4.55
CA HIS A 55 -12.29 9.91 4.24
C HIS A 55 -13.31 9.68 5.36
N LEU A 56 -12.86 9.61 6.62
CA LEU A 56 -13.75 9.42 7.78
C LEU A 56 -14.67 10.62 8.03
N VAL A 57 -14.22 11.86 7.78
CA VAL A 57 -15.09 13.04 7.87
C VAL A 57 -16.25 12.92 6.88
N PHE A 58 -15.99 12.60 5.62
CA PHE A 58 -17.05 12.41 4.64
C PHE A 58 -17.96 11.21 4.96
N LEU A 59 -17.42 10.14 5.53
CA LEU A 59 -18.22 9.03 6.02
C LEU A 59 -19.13 9.44 7.18
N HIS A 60 -18.67 10.35 8.05
CA HIS A 60 -19.46 10.84 9.19
C HIS A 60 -20.62 11.76 8.76
N GLU A 61 -20.50 12.48 7.65
CA GLU A 61 -21.58 13.32 7.11
C GLU A 61 -22.79 12.48 6.65
N THR A 62 -22.55 11.33 6.01
CA THR A 62 -23.62 10.47 5.47
C THR A 62 -23.97 9.29 6.38
N GLY A 63 -23.01 8.85 7.20
CA GLY A 63 -23.08 7.60 7.95
C GLY A 63 -22.76 6.37 7.08
N SER A 64 -22.55 5.23 7.73
CA SER A 64 -22.37 3.95 7.04
C SER A 64 -23.65 3.48 6.34
N SER A 65 -23.50 2.74 5.24
CA SER A 65 -24.60 2.01 4.61
C SER A 65 -24.90 0.70 5.35
N ASN A 66 -26.03 0.05 5.00
CA ASN A 66 -26.40 -1.28 5.49
C ASN A 66 -26.50 -2.28 4.34
N PRO A 67 -26.43 -3.60 4.64
CA PRO A 67 -26.52 -4.65 3.62
C PRO A 67 -27.80 -4.63 2.76
N LEU A 68 -28.90 -4.06 3.27
CA LEU A 68 -30.17 -3.96 2.54
C LEU A 68 -30.25 -2.71 1.65
N GLY A 69 -29.32 -1.76 1.79
CA GLY A 69 -29.32 -0.49 1.06
C GLY A 69 -30.51 0.43 1.37
N LEU A 70 -31.27 0.15 2.44
CA LEU A 70 -32.47 0.89 2.83
C LEU A 70 -32.12 2.09 3.72
N PRO A 71 -32.99 3.12 3.85
CA PRO A 71 -32.73 4.25 4.75
C PRO A 71 -32.59 3.79 6.21
N MET A 72 -31.51 4.23 6.86
CA MET A 72 -31.04 3.71 8.15
C MET A 72 -31.72 4.35 9.37
N ASN A 73 -32.60 5.32 9.17
CA ASN A 73 -33.10 6.18 10.26
C ASN A 73 -33.99 5.48 11.28
N ASN A 74 -34.46 4.27 11.01
CA ASN A 74 -35.45 3.60 11.86
C ASN A 74 -34.83 2.70 12.94
N ASP A 75 -33.56 2.31 12.82
CA ASP A 75 -32.92 1.35 13.75
C ASP A 75 -31.41 1.59 13.86
N LYS A 76 -31.01 2.74 14.43
CA LYS A 76 -29.61 3.04 14.72
C LYS A 76 -29.25 2.62 16.14
N ILE A 77 -28.17 1.86 16.27
CA ILE A 77 -27.52 1.55 17.56
C ILE A 77 -26.24 2.39 17.71
N PRO A 78 -25.84 2.74 18.95
CA PRO A 78 -24.60 3.48 19.18
C PRO A 78 -23.38 2.62 18.82
N PHE A 79 -22.27 3.28 18.44
CA PHE A 79 -21.01 2.59 18.15
C PHE A 79 -20.48 1.81 19.36
N TYR A 80 -20.44 2.47 20.52
CA TYR A 80 -20.12 1.85 21.80
C TYR A 80 -21.40 1.33 22.48
N PRO A 81 -21.41 0.08 23.00
CA PRO A 81 -20.32 -0.90 23.02
C PRO A 81 -20.30 -1.84 21.80
N TYR A 82 -21.37 -1.84 21.00
CA TYR A 82 -21.66 -2.90 20.03
C TYR A 82 -20.59 -3.09 18.96
N PHE A 83 -20.27 -2.03 18.21
CA PHE A 83 -19.28 -2.10 17.14
C PHE A 83 -17.86 -2.18 17.71
N LEU A 84 -17.58 -1.56 18.86
CA LEU A 84 -16.27 -1.70 19.52
C LEU A 84 -15.93 -3.18 19.81
N VAL A 85 -16.86 -3.94 20.39
CA VAL A 85 -16.64 -5.36 20.71
C VAL A 85 -16.49 -6.20 19.42
N LYS A 86 -17.30 -5.90 18.40
CA LYS A 86 -17.22 -6.57 17.09
C LYS A 86 -15.88 -6.31 16.40
N ASP A 87 -15.40 -5.08 16.42
CA ASP A 87 -14.14 -4.68 15.79
C ASP A 87 -12.94 -5.27 16.55
N LEU A 88 -13.01 -5.32 17.89
CA LEU A 88 -11.98 -5.95 18.72
C LEU A 88 -11.83 -7.45 18.41
N LEU A 89 -12.95 -8.16 18.22
CA LEU A 89 -12.92 -9.56 17.78
C LEU A 89 -12.21 -9.69 16.42
N GLY A 90 -12.56 -8.83 15.45
CA GLY A 90 -11.91 -8.78 14.14
C GLY A 90 -10.40 -8.54 14.24
N TYR A 91 -9.99 -7.60 15.08
CA TYR A 91 -8.59 -7.26 15.33
C TYR A 91 -7.81 -8.42 15.94
N ILE A 92 -8.38 -9.12 16.94
CA ILE A 92 -7.75 -10.30 17.56
C ILE A 92 -7.57 -11.43 16.54
N MET A 93 -8.59 -11.69 15.72
CA MET A 93 -8.49 -12.72 14.66
C MET A 93 -7.40 -12.37 13.64
N PHE A 94 -7.33 -11.11 13.20
CA PHE A 94 -6.28 -10.65 12.30
C PHE A 94 -4.88 -10.79 12.91
N LEU A 95 -4.68 -10.32 14.15
CA LEU A 95 -3.41 -10.43 14.84
C LEU A 95 -2.97 -11.88 15.01
N PHE A 96 -3.88 -12.79 15.33
CA PHE A 96 -3.57 -14.20 15.47
C PHE A 96 -3.04 -14.80 14.16
N LEU A 97 -3.73 -14.54 13.04
CA LEU A 97 -3.29 -14.99 11.71
C LEU A 97 -1.96 -14.35 11.30
N PHE A 98 -1.79 -13.06 11.56
CA PHE A 98 -0.57 -12.33 11.25
C PHE A 98 0.64 -12.86 12.04
N LEU A 99 0.45 -13.16 13.33
CA LEU A 99 1.48 -13.78 14.17
C LEU A 99 1.84 -15.18 13.69
N ILE A 100 0.87 -15.98 13.24
CA ILE A 100 1.15 -17.29 12.64
C ILE A 100 2.04 -17.12 11.41
N LEU A 101 1.72 -16.17 10.52
CA LEU A 101 2.51 -15.89 9.33
C LEU A 101 3.96 -15.54 9.70
N ILE A 102 4.16 -14.58 10.62
CA ILE A 102 5.51 -14.13 11.02
C ILE A 102 6.30 -15.26 11.69
N MET A 103 5.69 -15.99 12.62
CA MET A 103 6.42 -16.94 13.47
C MET A 103 6.65 -18.30 12.80
N TYR A 104 5.68 -18.80 12.02
CA TYR A 104 5.78 -20.12 11.41
C TYR A 104 6.25 -20.10 9.95
N LYS A 105 5.86 -19.08 9.17
CA LYS A 105 6.19 -19.01 7.74
C LYS A 105 6.51 -17.58 7.27
N PRO A 106 7.56 -16.93 7.83
CA PRO A 106 7.86 -15.52 7.57
C PRO A 106 8.12 -15.20 6.09
N TYR A 107 8.56 -16.20 5.32
CA TYR A 107 8.90 -16.05 3.90
C TYR A 107 7.81 -16.55 2.94
N LEU A 108 6.64 -16.98 3.45
CA LEU A 108 5.59 -17.54 2.60
C LEU A 108 5.12 -16.59 1.49
N LEU A 109 5.10 -15.28 1.79
CA LEU A 109 4.64 -14.24 0.87
C LEU A 109 5.80 -13.48 0.20
N ASN A 110 7.05 -13.94 0.39
CA ASN A 110 8.23 -13.30 -0.18
C ASN A 110 8.72 -14.05 -1.41
N ASP A 111 9.30 -13.29 -2.35
CA ASP A 111 10.02 -13.85 -3.49
C ASP A 111 11.47 -14.21 -3.07
N PRO A 112 11.93 -15.45 -3.27
CA PRO A 112 13.30 -15.87 -2.99
C PRO A 112 14.38 -15.02 -3.69
N ASP A 113 14.10 -14.45 -4.86
CA ASP A 113 15.07 -13.66 -5.61
C ASP A 113 15.46 -12.36 -4.89
N ASN A 114 14.59 -11.85 -4.00
CA ASN A 114 14.88 -10.64 -3.20
C ASN A 114 15.91 -10.87 -2.08
N PHE A 115 16.35 -12.11 -1.84
CA PHE A 115 17.49 -12.40 -0.96
C PHE A 115 18.85 -12.26 -1.67
N VAL A 116 18.85 -12.15 -2.99
CA VAL A 116 20.06 -11.91 -3.78
C VAL A 116 20.24 -10.40 -3.99
N PRO A 117 21.43 -9.83 -3.73
CA PRO A 117 21.69 -8.42 -4.00
C PRO A 117 21.41 -8.07 -5.47
N ALA A 118 20.87 -6.88 -5.70
CA ALA A 118 20.53 -6.43 -7.05
C ALA A 118 21.77 -6.40 -7.97
N ASN A 119 21.62 -6.97 -9.17
CA ASN A 119 22.63 -6.93 -10.22
C ASN A 119 22.04 -6.29 -11.49
N PRO A 120 22.44 -5.06 -11.86
CA PRO A 120 21.93 -4.40 -13.06
C PRO A 120 22.17 -5.15 -14.38
N LEU A 121 23.15 -6.07 -14.41
CA LEU A 121 23.53 -6.83 -15.60
C LEU A 121 22.88 -8.22 -15.68
N ASN A 122 22.17 -8.65 -14.62
CA ASN A 122 21.54 -9.96 -14.58
C ASN A 122 20.08 -9.83 -14.13
N THR A 123 19.15 -10.07 -15.05
CA THR A 123 17.72 -10.15 -14.74
C THR A 123 17.35 -11.58 -14.36
N PRO A 124 16.65 -11.81 -13.23
CA PRO A 124 16.13 -13.13 -12.90
C PRO A 124 15.26 -13.73 -14.01
N LEU A 125 15.24 -15.06 -14.10
CA LEU A 125 14.52 -15.79 -15.16
C LEU A 125 13.00 -15.59 -15.11
N HIS A 126 12.46 -15.45 -13.90
CA HIS A 126 11.02 -15.29 -13.67
C HIS A 126 10.77 -14.05 -12.80
N ILE A 127 10.86 -12.86 -13.40
CA ILE A 127 10.44 -11.61 -12.75
C ILE A 127 8.91 -11.55 -12.74
N GLN A 128 8.32 -11.29 -11.58
CA GLN A 128 6.89 -11.08 -11.38
C GLN A 128 6.57 -9.62 -11.06
#